data_AF-A0AA36J1B5-F1
#
_entry.id   AF-A0AA36J1B5-F1
#
_cell.length_a   1.000
_cell.length_b   1.000
_cell.length_c   1.000
_cell.angle_alpha   90.00
_cell.angle_beta   90.00
_cell.angle_gamma   90.00
#
_symmetry.space_group_name_H-M   'P 1'
#
loop_
_entity.id
_entity.type
_entity.pdbx_description
1 polymer ?
#
loop_
_entity_poly.entity_id
_entity_poly.type
_entity_poly.pdbx_seq_one_letter_code
_entity_poly.pdbx_strand_id
1 'polypeptide(L)'
;MVDIKHPRCNCGRARPCFGMPEDARASCCAKCKLEGMVDIINPRCNCGRAIPSFGMPKDARASCCAKCKLEGMVDIINPRCNCGRAQPAFGMPEDARPSCCAECKLQGMVDIKNLRCNCGRAIPCFGMPDNARASCCSKCKLEGMVDIKSRRCNCGRAIPCFGMPEDARASCCAKCKLEGMVDIKNPRCNCGRAQPAFGMPEDARASCCAECKLEDMVDIISRKCNCGRARPYFGMPKDARPSCCAKCKLEGMVDIKNPKCSVCGKHAKYPDAAGKPRQLCAAHSAEVGAHVLSSPCWSRAASECLDLLEEERGFKFLYRQRFDEAAGAWSGEEFAGLVADRALRPDAYDPPRREVVEFLGNYYHGFPPKHPEHLSFTCVGGKTSAELHRETFKRLDLFLEQNMRVFYVWEHEFTEWQKLAATGEAPPISRILRRHTYQERREEGSCKAEAARCKLKQASLHEDLKGSREGSHRRLEYASKKSTSSRLEG
;
A
#
# COMPACT_ATOMS: atom_id res chain seq x y z
N MET A 1 2.56 -19.80 5.16
CA MET A 1 1.74 -19.11 4.13
C MET A 1 2.02 -17.63 4.26
N VAL A 2 2.54 -16.97 3.21
CA VAL A 2 2.67 -15.51 3.20
C VAL A 2 1.31 -14.95 2.80
N ASP A 3 0.71 -14.11 3.63
CA ASP A 3 -0.55 -13.44 3.31
C ASP A 3 -0.32 -12.44 2.16
N ILE A 4 -0.70 -12.84 0.95
CA ILE A 4 -0.55 -12.04 -0.28
C ILE A 4 -1.51 -10.83 -0.29
N LYS A 5 -2.56 -10.83 0.54
CA LYS A 5 -3.54 -9.73 0.63
C LYS A 5 -3.10 -8.64 1.62
N HIS A 6 -2.29 -8.98 2.63
CA HIS A 6 -1.78 -8.03 3.63
C HIS A 6 -0.26 -8.17 3.80
N PRO A 7 0.54 -7.65 2.85
CA PRO A 7 1.99 -7.65 3.00
C PRO A 7 2.37 -6.92 4.28
N ARG A 8 3.09 -7.61 5.16
CA ARG A 8 3.66 -7.06 6.38
C ARG A 8 5.16 -6.89 6.17
N CYS A 9 5.69 -5.81 6.73
CA CYS A 9 7.13 -5.63 6.88
C CYS A 9 7.72 -6.84 7.60
N ASN A 10 9.00 -7.13 7.38
CA ASN A 10 9.72 -8.24 8.01
C ASN A 10 9.60 -8.30 9.55
N CYS A 11 9.34 -7.17 10.21
CA CYS A 11 9.09 -7.08 11.65
C CYS A 11 7.67 -7.52 12.09
N GLY A 12 6.78 -7.83 11.13
CA GLY A 12 5.41 -8.30 11.36
C GLY A 12 4.42 -7.26 11.89
N ARG A 13 4.84 -6.01 12.09
CA ARG A 13 4.10 -4.98 12.86
C ARG A 13 3.40 -3.94 12.03
N ALA A 14 4.00 -3.61 10.89
CA ALA A 14 3.55 -2.52 10.04
C ALA A 14 3.46 -3.02 8.60
N ARG A 15 2.60 -2.37 7.81
CA ARG A 15 2.69 -2.50 6.37
C ARG A 15 4.04 -1.92 5.91
N PRO A 16 4.74 -2.59 5.00
CA PRO A 16 5.98 -2.07 4.47
C PRO A 16 5.68 -0.88 3.56
N CYS A 17 6.47 0.18 3.70
CA CYS A 17 6.44 1.38 2.86
C CYS A 17 7.78 1.73 2.19
N PHE A 18 8.90 1.21 2.70
CA PHE A 18 10.25 1.43 2.21
C PHE A 18 10.79 0.22 1.45
N GLY A 19 11.63 0.50 0.47
CA GLY A 19 12.34 -0.46 -0.37
C GLY A 19 13.46 0.25 -1.12
N MET A 20 14.23 -0.48 -1.91
CA MET A 20 15.22 0.12 -2.80
C MET A 20 14.50 0.94 -3.90
N PRO A 21 15.16 1.95 -4.51
CA PRO A 21 14.52 2.80 -5.52
C PRO A 21 13.86 2.02 -6.67
N GLU A 22 14.49 0.93 -7.08
CA GLU A 22 14.04 0.03 -8.16
C GLU A 22 12.99 -0.98 -7.72
N ASP A 23 12.75 -1.16 -6.41
CA ASP A 23 11.87 -2.21 -5.89
C ASP A 23 10.42 -1.95 -6.31
N ALA A 24 9.77 -2.97 -6.89
CA ALA A 24 8.35 -2.90 -7.23
C ALA A 24 7.43 -2.93 -5.99
N ARG A 25 7.94 -3.41 -4.85
CA ARG A 25 7.16 -3.56 -3.61
C ARG A 25 8.00 -3.19 -2.40
N ALA A 26 7.37 -2.48 -1.47
CA ALA A 26 7.98 -2.21 -0.18
C ALA A 26 8.18 -3.52 0.59
N SER A 27 9.36 -3.67 1.14
CA SER A 27 9.75 -4.82 1.96
C SER A 27 9.88 -4.42 3.45
N CYS A 28 10.10 -3.14 3.71
CA CYS A 28 10.37 -2.59 5.03
C CYS A 28 9.38 -1.48 5.41
N CYS A 29 9.05 -1.31 6.68
CA CYS A 29 8.37 -0.10 7.16
C CYS A 29 9.40 1.01 7.42
N ALA A 30 8.95 2.23 7.73
CA ALA A 30 9.83 3.36 8.06
C ALA A 30 10.87 3.04 9.15
N LYS A 31 10.47 2.22 10.14
CA LYS A 31 11.34 1.78 11.24
C LYS A 31 12.32 0.67 10.87
N CYS A 32 12.13 0.04 9.72
CA CYS A 32 12.97 -1.06 9.23
C CYS A 32 13.67 -0.72 7.90
N LYS A 33 13.60 0.54 7.45
CA LYS A 33 14.29 0.98 6.23
C LYS A 33 15.80 0.92 6.47
N LEU A 34 16.55 0.47 5.46
CA LEU A 34 18.01 0.49 5.46
C LEU A 34 18.51 1.74 4.74
N GLU A 35 19.80 2.02 4.88
CA GLU A 35 20.46 3.06 4.08
C GLU A 35 20.29 2.76 2.58
N GLY A 36 20.00 3.79 1.79
CA GLY A 36 19.62 3.66 0.39
C GLY A 36 18.16 3.24 0.13
N MET A 37 17.41 2.78 1.14
CA MET A 37 15.97 2.55 0.99
C MET A 37 15.18 3.85 1.05
N VAL A 38 14.33 4.04 0.06
CA VAL A 38 13.44 5.19 -0.04
C VAL A 38 12.02 4.77 0.30
N ASP A 39 11.21 5.73 0.77
CA ASP A 39 9.79 5.47 0.95
C ASP A 39 9.17 5.29 -0.44
N ILE A 40 8.89 4.06 -0.81
CA ILE A 40 8.34 3.72 -2.13
C ILE A 40 6.81 3.71 -2.15
N ILE A 41 6.16 3.90 -0.99
CA ILE A 41 4.71 4.05 -0.85
C ILE A 41 4.32 5.52 -0.67
N ASN A 42 5.05 6.28 0.15
CA ASN A 42 4.85 7.70 0.42
C ASN A 42 6.16 8.50 0.20
N PRO A 43 6.66 8.59 -1.04
CA PRO A 43 7.93 9.25 -1.32
C PRO A 43 7.93 10.72 -0.90
N ARG A 44 9.04 11.15 -0.29
CA ARG A 44 9.34 12.55 0.05
C ARG A 44 10.56 12.98 -0.74
N CYS A 45 10.58 14.24 -1.18
CA CYS A 45 11.78 14.85 -1.74
C CYS A 45 12.91 14.82 -0.71
N ASN A 46 14.17 14.79 -1.15
CA ASN A 46 15.35 14.88 -0.30
C ASN A 46 15.33 16.05 0.71
N CYS A 47 14.61 17.14 0.44
CA CYS A 47 14.42 18.24 1.39
C CYS A 47 13.37 17.98 2.49
N GLY A 48 12.67 16.84 2.45
CA GLY A 48 11.63 16.43 3.40
C GLY A 48 10.30 17.18 3.29
N ARG A 49 10.25 18.31 2.59
CA ARG A 49 9.12 19.27 2.64
C ARG A 49 8.02 19.04 1.62
N ALA A 50 8.27 18.27 0.56
CA ALA A 50 7.35 18.11 -0.56
C ALA A 50 7.32 16.68 -1.08
N ILE A 51 6.19 16.30 -1.67
CA ILE A 51 6.09 15.07 -2.48
C ILE A 51 6.95 15.30 -3.74
N PRO A 52 7.88 14.40 -4.08
CA PRO A 52 8.74 14.58 -5.23
C PRO A 52 7.94 14.38 -6.50
N SER A 53 8.18 15.25 -7.49
CA SER A 53 7.61 15.14 -8.83
C SER A 53 8.68 15.06 -9.92
N PHE A 54 9.92 15.46 -9.61
CA PHE A 54 11.05 15.50 -10.52
C PHE A 54 11.99 14.29 -10.34
N GLY A 55 12.48 13.77 -11.47
CA GLY A 55 13.46 12.69 -11.57
C GLY A 55 14.15 12.72 -12.93
N MET A 56 15.03 11.77 -13.24
CA MET A 56 15.62 11.65 -14.57
C MET A 56 14.59 11.09 -15.58
N PRO A 57 14.73 11.35 -16.90
CA PRO A 57 13.72 11.01 -17.91
C PRO A 57 13.28 9.54 -17.98
N LYS A 58 14.04 8.61 -17.40
CA LYS A 58 13.75 7.18 -17.38
C LYS A 58 13.47 6.63 -15.99
N ASP A 59 13.51 7.47 -14.95
CA ASP A 59 13.28 7.01 -13.60
C ASP A 59 11.84 6.52 -13.45
N ALA A 60 11.68 5.37 -12.81
CA ALA A 60 10.35 4.88 -12.46
C ALA A 60 9.67 5.76 -11.40
N ARG A 61 10.46 6.54 -10.62
CA ARG A 61 10.03 7.27 -9.44
C ARG A 61 10.71 8.63 -9.34
N ALA A 62 9.96 9.64 -8.91
CA ALA A 62 10.49 10.97 -8.65
C ALA A 62 11.24 10.99 -7.31
N SER A 63 12.37 11.71 -7.26
CA SER A 63 13.22 11.87 -6.08
C SER A 63 13.26 13.31 -5.57
N CYS A 64 12.98 14.30 -6.43
CA CYS A 64 13.07 15.71 -6.10
C CYS A 64 11.75 16.46 -6.28
N CYS A 65 11.55 17.53 -5.51
CA CYS A 65 10.49 18.51 -5.78
C CYS A 65 11.00 19.58 -6.74
N ALA A 66 10.10 20.42 -7.25
CA ALA A 66 10.45 21.49 -8.19
C ALA A 66 11.56 22.44 -7.68
N LYS A 67 11.64 22.66 -6.36
CA LYS A 67 12.65 23.53 -5.73
C LYS A 67 14.00 22.86 -5.52
N CYS A 68 14.04 21.53 -5.54
CA CYS A 68 15.25 20.73 -5.28
C CYS A 68 15.68 19.92 -6.50
N LYS A 69 15.09 20.19 -7.67
CA LYS A 69 15.48 19.53 -8.92
C LYS A 69 16.90 19.96 -9.29
N LEU A 70 17.69 19.01 -9.76
CA LEU A 70 19.01 19.26 -10.34
C LEU A 70 18.89 19.44 -11.85
N GLU A 71 19.97 19.90 -12.48
CA GLU A 71 20.04 19.99 -13.94
C GLU A 71 19.81 18.61 -14.58
N GLY A 72 19.05 18.57 -15.68
CA GLY A 72 18.64 17.32 -16.33
C GLY A 72 17.42 16.61 -15.72
N MET A 73 16.97 16.97 -14.53
CA MET A 73 15.74 16.41 -13.95
C MET A 73 14.47 17.02 -14.56
N VAL A 74 13.52 16.16 -14.89
CA VAL A 74 12.21 16.51 -15.46
C VAL A 74 11.09 16.10 -14.50
N ASP A 75 9.94 16.77 -14.56
CA ASP A 75 8.76 16.35 -13.80
C ASP A 75 8.25 15.03 -14.42
N ILE A 76 8.40 13.91 -13.72
CA ILE A 76 7.98 12.58 -14.20
C ILE A 76 6.61 12.17 -13.66
N ILE A 77 6.05 12.94 -12.71
CA ILE A 77 4.70 12.73 -12.14
C ILE A 77 3.68 13.55 -12.91
N ASN A 78 3.97 14.82 -13.14
CA ASN A 78 3.16 15.79 -13.89
C ASN A 78 3.98 16.36 -15.06
N PRO A 79 4.44 15.52 -16.01
CA PRO A 79 5.30 15.96 -17.10
C PRO A 79 4.67 17.11 -17.86
N ARG A 80 5.47 18.12 -18.18
CA ARG A 80 5.07 19.20 -19.09
C ARG A 80 5.80 19.00 -20.39
N CYS A 81 5.16 19.41 -21.49
CA CYS A 81 5.86 19.55 -22.75
C CYS A 81 7.05 20.50 -22.59
N ASN A 82 8.08 20.37 -23.43
CA ASN A 82 9.27 21.22 -23.40
C ASN A 82 8.96 22.74 -23.46
N CYS A 83 7.82 23.14 -24.01
CA CYS A 83 7.37 24.53 -24.01
C CYS A 83 6.82 25.03 -22.66
N GLY A 84 6.62 24.14 -21.67
CA GLY A 84 6.10 24.44 -20.33
C GLY A 84 4.59 24.74 -20.25
N ARG A 85 3.91 24.93 -21.38
CA ARG A 85 2.52 25.45 -21.45
C ARG A 85 1.45 24.39 -21.19
N ALA A 86 1.69 23.15 -21.60
CA ALA A 86 0.69 22.09 -21.56
C ALA A 86 1.28 20.73 -21.13
N GLN A 87 0.41 19.87 -20.62
CA GLN A 87 0.71 18.46 -20.40
C GLN A 87 0.91 17.76 -21.77
N PRO A 88 1.93 16.89 -21.92
CA PRO A 88 2.17 16.20 -23.16
C PRO A 88 1.08 15.14 -23.38
N ALA A 89 0.68 15.03 -24.64
CA ALA A 89 -0.27 14.03 -25.14
C ALA A 89 0.29 13.28 -26.36
N PHE A 90 1.23 13.89 -27.07
CA PHE A 90 1.82 13.38 -28.30
C PHE A 90 3.19 12.72 -28.04
N GLY A 91 3.45 11.61 -28.71
CA GLY A 91 4.71 10.86 -28.71
C GLY A 91 4.81 9.98 -29.95
N MET A 92 5.88 9.21 -30.09
CA MET A 92 5.96 8.20 -31.16
C MET A 92 4.99 7.04 -30.89
N PRO A 93 4.52 6.31 -31.93
CA PRO A 93 3.54 5.23 -31.76
C PRO A 93 3.96 4.13 -30.76
N GLU A 94 5.26 3.85 -30.69
CA GLU A 94 5.87 2.85 -29.81
C GLU A 94 6.05 3.35 -28.37
N ASP A 95 5.98 4.66 -28.12
CA ASP A 95 6.38 5.25 -26.85
C ASP A 95 5.46 4.81 -25.71
N ALA A 96 6.06 4.52 -24.55
CA ALA A 96 5.30 4.22 -23.34
C ALA A 96 4.60 5.46 -22.77
N ARG A 97 5.15 6.67 -22.99
CA ARG A 97 4.70 7.94 -22.41
C ARG A 97 4.82 9.10 -23.42
N PRO A 98 3.87 10.06 -23.45
CA PRO A 98 3.93 11.21 -24.33
C PRO A 98 4.99 12.23 -23.91
N SER A 99 5.60 12.91 -24.88
CA SER A 99 6.67 13.89 -24.69
C SER A 99 6.29 15.31 -25.11
N CYS A 100 5.35 15.47 -26.06
CA CYS A 100 4.97 16.76 -26.62
C CYS A 100 3.49 17.12 -26.43
N CYS A 101 3.17 18.41 -26.37
CA CYS A 101 1.80 18.91 -26.51
C CYS A 101 1.42 19.02 -28.01
N ALA A 102 0.15 19.34 -28.29
CA ALA A 102 -0.34 19.46 -29.66
C ALA A 102 0.40 20.51 -30.49
N GLU A 103 0.79 21.63 -29.87
CA GLU A 103 1.50 22.74 -30.52
C GLU A 103 2.99 22.44 -30.76
N CYS A 104 3.56 21.52 -29.99
CA CYS A 104 4.98 21.13 -30.10
C CYS A 104 5.15 19.72 -30.68
N LYS A 105 4.09 19.13 -31.25
CA LYS A 105 4.19 17.82 -31.89
C LYS A 105 5.08 17.93 -33.14
N LEU A 106 5.98 16.98 -33.30
CA LEU A 106 6.79 16.84 -34.51
C LEU A 106 6.09 15.90 -35.50
N GLN A 107 6.54 15.92 -36.76
CA GLN A 107 6.06 15.00 -37.78
C GLN A 107 6.28 13.55 -37.33
N GLY A 108 5.25 12.70 -37.47
CA GLY A 108 5.27 11.31 -37.02
C GLY A 108 4.78 11.07 -35.59
N MET A 109 4.65 12.13 -34.76
CA MET A 109 4.08 11.98 -33.41
C MET A 109 2.55 11.89 -33.44
N VAL A 110 2.01 10.97 -32.63
CA VAL A 110 0.57 10.72 -32.46
C VAL A 110 0.15 10.95 -31.02
N ASP A 111 -1.13 11.29 -30.79
CA ASP A 111 -1.66 11.40 -29.43
C ASP A 111 -1.74 10.01 -28.79
N ILE A 112 -0.77 9.67 -27.95
CA ILE A 112 -0.70 8.37 -27.26
C ILE A 112 -1.45 8.35 -25.93
N LYS A 113 -1.92 9.51 -25.45
CA LYS A 113 -2.70 9.62 -24.21
C LYS A 113 -4.20 9.42 -24.47
N ASN A 114 -4.69 10.04 -25.54
CA ASN A 114 -6.07 9.95 -26.01
C ASN A 114 -6.14 9.22 -27.35
N LEU A 115 -5.41 8.09 -27.46
CA LEU A 115 -5.27 7.32 -28.69
C LEU A 115 -6.59 7.29 -29.49
N ARG A 116 -6.55 7.91 -30.66
CA ARG A 116 -7.61 7.87 -31.66
C ARG A 116 -7.15 6.96 -32.77
N CYS A 117 -8.10 6.28 -33.40
CA CYS A 117 -7.83 5.62 -34.67
C CYS A 117 -7.37 6.68 -35.68
N ASN A 118 -6.59 6.27 -36.69
CA ASN A 118 -6.12 7.14 -37.77
C ASN A 118 -7.23 7.96 -38.46
N CYS A 119 -8.49 7.51 -38.41
CA CYS A 119 -9.63 8.28 -38.90
C CYS A 119 -10.11 9.42 -37.97
N GLY A 120 -9.54 9.55 -36.77
CA GLY A 120 -9.87 10.55 -35.74
C GLY A 120 -11.20 10.33 -35.00
N ARG A 121 -12.07 9.44 -35.49
CA ARG A 121 -13.49 9.35 -35.07
C ARG A 121 -13.77 8.42 -33.89
N ALA A 122 -12.85 7.51 -33.55
CA ALA A 122 -13.11 6.46 -32.57
C ALA A 122 -11.85 6.08 -31.78
N ILE A 123 -12.07 5.56 -30.57
CA ILE A 123 -11.02 4.94 -29.75
C ILE A 123 -10.63 3.61 -30.39
N PRO A 124 -9.32 3.32 -30.60
CA PRO A 124 -8.86 2.06 -31.12
C PRO A 124 -9.24 0.87 -30.25
N CYS A 125 -9.67 -0.21 -30.90
CA CYS A 125 -9.88 -1.53 -30.30
C CYS A 125 -9.25 -2.67 -31.11
N PHE A 126 -8.90 -2.45 -32.38
CA PHE A 126 -8.25 -3.42 -33.25
C PHE A 126 -6.74 -3.19 -33.37
N GLY A 127 -5.95 -4.26 -33.38
CA GLY A 127 -4.51 -4.25 -33.66
C GLY A 127 -4.00 -5.64 -34.00
N MET A 128 -2.68 -5.81 -34.14
CA MET A 128 -2.09 -7.11 -34.47
C MET A 128 -2.21 -8.10 -33.29
N PRO A 129 -2.29 -9.44 -33.53
CA PRO A 129 -2.57 -10.43 -32.49
C PRO A 129 -1.54 -10.50 -31.35
N ASP A 130 -0.29 -10.23 -31.69
CA ASP A 130 0.91 -10.16 -30.85
C ASP A 130 1.06 -8.82 -30.11
N ASN A 131 0.45 -7.75 -30.64
CA ASN A 131 0.51 -6.43 -30.03
C ASN A 131 -0.41 -6.32 -28.79
N ALA A 132 0.13 -5.67 -27.75
CA ALA A 132 -0.62 -5.33 -26.55
C ALA A 132 -1.54 -4.10 -26.72
N ARG A 133 -1.30 -3.27 -27.76
CA ARG A 133 -2.01 -2.01 -28.03
C ARG A 133 -2.79 -2.07 -29.35
N ALA A 134 -4.02 -1.55 -29.32
CA ALA A 134 -4.85 -1.34 -30.50
C ALA A 134 -4.51 -0.03 -31.21
N SER A 135 -4.50 -0.04 -32.54
CA SER A 135 -4.21 1.12 -33.40
C SER A 135 -5.42 1.56 -34.22
N CYS A 136 -6.34 0.65 -34.53
CA CYS A 136 -7.50 0.92 -35.39
C CYS A 136 -8.84 0.76 -34.68
N CYS A 137 -9.86 1.48 -35.15
CA CYS A 137 -11.25 1.20 -34.79
C CYS A 137 -11.82 0.11 -35.70
N SER A 138 -13.00 -0.39 -35.38
CA SER A 138 -13.67 -1.43 -36.18
C SER A 138 -13.87 -1.07 -37.65
N LYS A 139 -14.09 0.22 -37.96
CA LYS A 139 -14.30 0.72 -39.33
C LYS A 139 -13.00 0.92 -40.12
N CYS A 140 -11.86 0.95 -39.43
CA CYS A 140 -10.55 1.20 -40.02
C CYS A 140 -9.58 0.05 -39.75
N LYS A 141 -10.08 -1.11 -39.28
CA LYS A 141 -9.26 -2.30 -39.12
C LYS A 141 -8.76 -2.74 -40.50
N LEU A 142 -7.49 -3.12 -40.55
CA LEU A 142 -6.92 -3.76 -41.73
C LEU A 142 -7.06 -5.28 -41.60
N GLU A 143 -6.83 -5.98 -42.71
CA GLU A 143 -6.76 -7.43 -42.71
C GLU A 143 -5.69 -7.93 -41.73
N GLY A 144 -5.97 -9.02 -41.01
CA GLY A 144 -5.10 -9.54 -39.94
C GLY A 144 -5.24 -8.88 -38.56
N MET A 145 -5.92 -7.73 -38.44
CA MET A 145 -6.13 -7.08 -37.13
C MET A 145 -7.29 -7.70 -36.35
N VAL A 146 -7.06 -7.93 -35.05
CA VAL A 146 -8.03 -8.49 -34.10
C VAL A 146 -8.42 -7.45 -33.04
N ASP A 147 -9.62 -7.58 -32.48
CA ASP A 147 -10.03 -6.75 -31.34
C ASP A 147 -9.17 -7.12 -30.12
N ILE A 148 -8.28 -6.23 -29.69
CA ILE A 148 -7.37 -6.44 -28.57
C ILE A 148 -8.08 -6.19 -27.23
N LYS A 149 -9.04 -5.26 -27.18
CA LYS A 149 -9.73 -4.86 -25.94
C LYS A 149 -10.83 -5.82 -25.55
N SER A 150 -11.62 -6.23 -26.54
CA SER A 150 -12.73 -7.17 -26.40
C SER A 150 -12.45 -8.39 -27.25
N ARG A 151 -11.32 -9.09 -27.00
CA ARG A 151 -10.92 -10.27 -27.75
C ARG A 151 -12.09 -11.25 -27.83
N ARG A 152 -12.58 -11.42 -29.06
CA ARG A 152 -13.53 -12.44 -29.43
C ARG A 152 -12.78 -13.54 -30.17
N CYS A 153 -13.35 -14.73 -30.16
CA CYS A 153 -12.91 -15.77 -31.07
C CYS A 153 -13.02 -15.26 -32.52
N ASN A 154 -12.25 -15.83 -33.44
CA ASN A 154 -12.27 -15.52 -34.87
C ASN A 154 -13.68 -15.51 -35.49
N CYS A 155 -14.64 -16.27 -34.92
CA CYS A 155 -16.04 -16.24 -35.34
C CYS A 155 -16.86 -15.04 -34.85
N GLY A 156 -16.29 -14.16 -34.02
CA GLY A 156 -16.92 -12.95 -33.45
C GLY A 156 -17.98 -13.20 -32.38
N ARG A 157 -18.36 -14.45 -32.10
CA ARG A 157 -19.56 -14.76 -31.30
C ARG A 157 -19.34 -15.00 -29.81
N ALA A 158 -18.12 -15.36 -29.41
CA ALA A 158 -17.84 -15.77 -28.03
C ALA A 158 -16.45 -15.34 -27.57
N ILE A 159 -16.27 -15.26 -26.24
CA ILE A 159 -14.96 -15.03 -25.61
C ILE A 159 -14.11 -16.29 -25.80
N PRO A 160 -12.84 -16.17 -26.24
CA PRO A 160 -11.95 -17.31 -26.34
C PRO A 160 -11.68 -17.99 -25.00
N CYS A 161 -11.68 -19.32 -25.01
CA CYS A 161 -11.21 -20.18 -23.92
C CYS A 161 -10.25 -21.27 -24.41
N PHE A 162 -10.23 -21.60 -25.69
CA PHE A 162 -9.34 -22.58 -26.30
C PHE A 162 -8.12 -21.94 -26.99
N GLY A 163 -6.97 -22.59 -26.91
CA GLY A 163 -5.75 -22.26 -27.67
C GLY A 163 -4.81 -23.47 -27.71
N MET A 164 -3.62 -23.31 -28.27
CA MET A 164 -2.63 -24.39 -28.26
C MET A 164 -2.06 -24.62 -26.84
N PRO A 165 -1.54 -25.81 -26.50
CA PRO A 165 -1.05 -26.13 -25.15
C PRO A 165 -0.05 -25.10 -24.57
N GLU A 166 0.86 -24.61 -25.41
CA GLU A 166 1.89 -23.63 -25.06
C GLU A 166 1.39 -22.18 -25.04
N ASP A 167 0.18 -21.92 -25.51
CA ASP A 167 -0.31 -20.56 -25.60
C ASP A 167 -0.53 -19.97 -24.18
N ALA A 168 0.01 -18.76 -24.00
CA ALA A 168 -0.26 -17.96 -22.82
C ALA A 168 -1.74 -17.50 -22.76
N ARG A 169 -2.43 -17.42 -23.91
CA ARG A 169 -3.79 -16.88 -24.04
C ARG A 169 -4.62 -17.66 -25.07
N ALA A 170 -5.89 -17.86 -24.77
CA ALA A 170 -6.85 -18.46 -25.70
C ALA A 170 -7.17 -17.58 -26.91
N SER A 171 -7.38 -18.22 -28.06
CA SER A 171 -7.70 -17.62 -29.36
C SER A 171 -9.07 -18.06 -29.90
N CYS A 172 -9.53 -19.26 -29.54
CA CYS A 172 -10.78 -19.86 -30.02
C CYS A 172 -11.84 -20.05 -28.93
N CYS A 173 -13.11 -20.00 -29.30
CA CYS A 173 -14.22 -20.46 -28.47
C CYS A 173 -14.46 -21.96 -28.69
N ALA A 174 -15.30 -22.59 -27.87
CA ALA A 174 -15.60 -24.02 -27.98
C ALA A 174 -16.08 -24.44 -29.39
N LYS A 175 -16.87 -23.61 -30.07
CA LYS A 175 -17.41 -23.89 -31.41
C LYS A 175 -16.40 -23.73 -32.54
N CYS A 176 -15.29 -23.04 -32.29
CA CYS A 176 -14.24 -22.77 -33.28
C CYS A 176 -12.89 -23.32 -32.85
N LYS A 177 -12.91 -24.19 -31.84
CA LYS A 177 -11.76 -24.97 -31.41
C LYS A 177 -11.30 -25.82 -32.59
N LEU A 178 -10.02 -25.71 -32.95
CA LEU A 178 -9.38 -26.58 -33.91
C LEU A 178 -8.81 -27.83 -33.22
N GLU A 179 -8.50 -28.84 -34.01
CA GLU A 179 -7.80 -30.03 -33.51
C GLU A 179 -6.48 -29.63 -32.82
N GLY A 180 -6.16 -30.29 -31.71
CA GLY A 180 -4.99 -29.97 -30.88
C GLY A 180 -5.15 -28.81 -29.90
N MET A 181 -6.20 -27.99 -30.00
CA MET A 181 -6.44 -26.92 -29.02
C MET A 181 -6.96 -27.47 -27.68
N VAL A 182 -6.62 -26.81 -26.58
CA VAL A 182 -7.05 -27.13 -25.21
C VAL A 182 -7.72 -25.92 -24.55
N ASP A 183 -8.62 -26.16 -23.60
CA ASP A 183 -9.21 -25.06 -22.82
C ASP A 183 -8.14 -24.51 -21.88
N ILE A 184 -7.66 -23.30 -22.16
CA ILE A 184 -6.62 -22.61 -21.39
C ILE A 184 -7.21 -21.97 -20.14
N LYS A 185 -8.50 -21.60 -20.16
CA LYS A 185 -9.15 -20.91 -19.04
C LYS A 185 -9.68 -21.89 -17.99
N ASN A 186 -10.24 -23.00 -18.44
CA ASN A 186 -10.83 -24.04 -17.60
C ASN A 186 -10.29 -25.40 -18.07
N PRO A 187 -8.99 -25.68 -17.85
CA PRO A 187 -8.37 -26.90 -18.35
C PRO A 187 -9.10 -28.12 -17.83
N ARG A 188 -9.39 -29.08 -18.71
CA ARG A 188 -9.93 -30.39 -18.35
C ARG A 188 -8.96 -31.44 -18.82
N CYS A 189 -8.91 -32.56 -18.11
CA CYS A 189 -8.26 -33.75 -18.62
C CYS A 189 -8.89 -34.17 -19.96
N ASN A 190 -8.11 -34.83 -20.82
CA ASN A 190 -8.58 -35.37 -22.10
C ASN A 190 -9.83 -36.25 -22.00
N CYS A 191 -10.09 -36.89 -20.85
CA CYS A 191 -11.34 -37.64 -20.63
C CYS A 191 -12.57 -36.75 -20.35
N GLY A 192 -12.40 -35.44 -20.19
CA GLY A 192 -13.46 -34.46 -19.92
C GLY A 192 -14.03 -34.47 -18.49
N ARG A 193 -13.75 -35.50 -17.69
CA ARG A 193 -14.41 -35.75 -16.40
C ARG A 193 -13.89 -34.92 -15.23
N ALA A 194 -12.62 -34.53 -15.25
CA ALA A 194 -11.97 -33.88 -14.11
C ALA A 194 -10.99 -32.77 -14.52
N GLN A 195 -10.69 -31.87 -13.58
CA GLN A 195 -9.58 -30.93 -13.70
C GLN A 195 -8.26 -31.71 -13.69
N PRO A 196 -7.30 -31.37 -14.57
CA PRO A 196 -6.04 -32.07 -14.62
C PRO A 196 -5.15 -31.67 -13.44
N ALA A 197 -4.48 -32.66 -12.86
CA ALA A 197 -3.49 -32.48 -11.80
C ALA A 197 -2.13 -33.10 -12.16
N PHE A 198 -2.13 -34.04 -13.11
CA PHE A 198 -0.97 -34.81 -13.52
C PHE A 198 -0.40 -34.29 -14.85
N GLY A 199 0.93 -34.29 -14.95
CA GLY A 199 1.69 -33.93 -16.15
C GLY A 199 3.11 -34.49 -16.04
N MET A 200 3.96 -34.21 -17.02
CA MET A 200 5.38 -34.55 -16.92
C MET A 200 6.07 -33.68 -15.86
N PRO A 201 7.19 -34.12 -15.25
CA PRO A 201 7.84 -33.40 -14.15
C PRO A 201 8.18 -31.92 -14.44
N GLU A 202 8.53 -31.61 -15.69
CA GLU A 202 8.90 -30.28 -16.19
C GLU A 202 7.73 -29.45 -16.73
N ASP A 203 6.54 -30.05 -16.86
CA ASP A 203 5.40 -29.34 -17.42
C ASP A 203 5.00 -28.13 -16.56
N ALA A 204 4.75 -27.01 -17.24
CA ALA A 204 4.22 -25.82 -16.60
C ALA A 204 2.74 -26.00 -16.19
N ARG A 205 2.00 -26.88 -16.89
CA ARG A 205 0.55 -27.10 -16.71
C ARG A 205 0.22 -28.59 -16.72
N ALA A 206 -0.75 -28.99 -15.89
CA ALA A 206 -1.23 -30.37 -15.85
C ALA A 206 -2.14 -30.65 -17.05
N SER A 207 -2.06 -31.86 -17.60
CA SER A 207 -2.85 -32.31 -18.76
C SER A 207 -3.79 -33.47 -18.43
N CYS A 208 -3.50 -34.26 -17.39
CA CYS A 208 -4.26 -35.46 -17.03
C CYS A 208 -4.86 -35.42 -15.62
N CYS A 209 -6.00 -36.09 -15.45
CA CYS A 209 -6.54 -36.41 -14.12
C CYS A 209 -5.90 -37.71 -13.58
N ALA A 210 -6.20 -38.06 -12.34
CA ALA A 210 -5.64 -39.26 -11.70
C ALA A 210 -5.97 -40.57 -12.45
N GLU A 211 -7.15 -40.66 -13.07
CA GLU A 211 -7.60 -41.85 -13.82
C GLU A 211 -7.00 -41.94 -15.22
N CYS A 212 -6.47 -40.85 -15.76
CA CYS A 212 -5.95 -40.77 -17.12
C CYS A 212 -4.46 -40.42 -17.16
N LYS A 213 -3.79 -40.44 -16.01
CA LYS A 213 -2.35 -40.24 -15.95
C LYS A 213 -1.66 -41.44 -16.61
N LEU A 214 -0.61 -41.15 -17.39
CA LEU A 214 0.31 -42.19 -17.85
C LEU A 214 1.30 -42.53 -16.73
N GLU A 215 2.04 -43.62 -16.91
CA GLU A 215 2.96 -44.15 -15.88
C GLU A 215 4.00 -43.11 -15.43
N ASP A 216 4.55 -42.34 -16.38
CA ASP A 216 5.55 -41.30 -16.12
C ASP A 216 4.98 -39.96 -15.62
N MET A 217 3.65 -39.80 -15.58
CA MET A 217 3.03 -38.55 -15.17
C MET A 217 2.94 -38.43 -13.65
N VAL A 218 3.38 -37.27 -13.15
CA VAL A 218 3.37 -36.93 -11.73
C VAL A 218 2.32 -35.85 -11.45
N ASP A 219 1.76 -35.86 -10.24
CA ASP A 219 0.88 -34.78 -9.79
C ASP A 219 1.70 -33.50 -9.66
N ILE A 220 1.61 -32.59 -10.64
CA ILE A 220 2.38 -31.35 -10.66
C ILE A 220 1.70 -30.21 -9.88
N ILE A 221 0.42 -30.36 -9.52
CA ILE A 221 -0.35 -29.39 -8.75
C ILE A 221 -0.16 -29.62 -7.25
N SER A 222 -0.30 -30.87 -6.81
CA SER A 222 -0.17 -31.33 -5.42
C SER A 222 0.99 -32.32 -5.27
N ARG A 223 2.17 -31.94 -5.80
CA ARG A 223 3.40 -32.75 -5.73
C ARG A 223 3.60 -33.38 -4.36
N LYS A 224 3.75 -34.70 -4.37
CA LYS A 224 4.18 -35.51 -3.23
C LYS A 224 5.63 -35.92 -3.46
N CYS A 225 6.34 -36.20 -2.37
CA CYS A 225 7.62 -36.88 -2.46
C CYS A 225 7.44 -38.27 -3.09
N ASN A 226 8.50 -38.81 -3.70
CA ASN A 226 8.54 -40.14 -4.32
C ASN A 226 8.00 -41.26 -3.41
N CYS A 227 8.06 -41.11 -2.09
CA CYS A 227 7.48 -42.07 -1.14
C CYS A 227 5.95 -41.98 -0.96
N GLY A 228 5.28 -41.04 -1.64
CA GLY A 228 3.84 -40.83 -1.62
C GLY A 228 3.25 -40.24 -0.33
N ARG A 229 4.06 -40.07 0.73
CA ARG A 229 3.56 -39.81 2.09
C ARG A 229 3.52 -38.33 2.50
N ALA A 230 4.34 -37.48 1.90
CA ALA A 230 4.48 -36.09 2.34
C ALA A 230 4.74 -35.14 1.17
N ARG A 231 4.46 -33.86 1.35
CA ARG A 231 4.86 -32.81 0.40
C ARG A 231 6.38 -32.66 0.38
N PRO A 232 7.01 -32.51 -0.79
CA PRO A 232 8.45 -32.35 -0.87
C PRO A 232 8.86 -30.92 -0.54
N TYR A 233 9.99 -30.81 0.14
CA TYR A 233 10.66 -29.54 0.44
C TYR A 233 12.18 -29.62 0.33
N PHE A 234 12.73 -30.82 0.14
CA PHE A 234 14.14 -31.03 -0.21
C PHE A 234 14.32 -31.25 -1.72
N GLY A 235 15.43 -30.76 -2.26
CA GLY A 235 15.90 -31.03 -3.63
C GLY A 235 17.37 -30.64 -3.77
N MET A 236 17.92 -30.71 -4.98
CA MET A 236 19.31 -30.29 -5.21
C MET A 236 19.42 -28.75 -5.18
N PRO A 237 20.61 -28.18 -4.87
CA PRO A 237 20.77 -26.73 -4.69
C PRO A 237 20.33 -25.86 -5.88
N LYS A 238 20.31 -26.41 -7.09
CA LYS A 238 19.91 -25.69 -8.32
C LYS A 238 18.47 -26.00 -8.77
N ASP A 239 17.78 -26.90 -8.09
CA ASP A 239 16.43 -27.28 -8.50
C ASP A 239 15.46 -26.11 -8.25
N ALA A 240 14.67 -25.77 -9.26
CA ALA A 240 13.61 -24.78 -9.10
C ALA A 240 12.50 -25.26 -8.15
N ARG A 241 12.35 -26.59 -7.99
CA ARG A 241 11.27 -27.22 -7.21
C ARG A 241 11.81 -28.42 -6.42
N PRO A 242 11.37 -28.62 -5.16
CA PRO A 242 11.77 -29.78 -4.36
C PRO A 242 11.08 -31.08 -4.82
N SER A 243 11.79 -32.19 -4.65
CA SER A 243 11.37 -33.56 -5.03
C SER A 243 11.22 -34.51 -3.84
N CYS A 244 11.90 -34.25 -2.72
CA CYS A 244 11.92 -35.15 -1.56
C CYS A 244 11.36 -34.53 -0.27
N CYS A 245 10.80 -35.36 0.61
CA CYS A 245 10.49 -35.01 2.00
C CYS A 245 11.71 -35.28 2.90
N ALA A 246 11.70 -34.84 4.16
CA ALA A 246 12.82 -35.08 5.09
C ALA A 246 13.23 -36.56 5.21
N LYS A 247 12.27 -37.49 5.22
CA LYS A 247 12.54 -38.93 5.38
C LYS A 247 13.15 -39.57 4.13
N CYS A 248 13.02 -38.92 2.97
CA CYS A 248 13.51 -39.43 1.69
C CYS A 248 14.56 -38.50 1.07
N LYS A 249 15.11 -37.59 1.88
CA LYS A 249 16.22 -36.75 1.50
C LYS A 249 17.43 -37.65 1.19
N LEU A 250 18.02 -37.48 0.02
CA LEU A 250 19.29 -38.10 -0.35
C LEU A 250 20.46 -37.20 0.04
N GLU A 251 21.67 -37.75 0.01
CA GLU A 251 22.90 -36.99 0.21
C GLU A 251 23.00 -35.84 -0.82
N GLY A 252 23.46 -34.67 -0.39
CA GLY A 252 23.52 -33.46 -1.23
C GLY A 252 22.21 -32.66 -1.36
N MET A 253 21.05 -33.21 -0.98
CA MET A 253 19.79 -32.46 -1.03
C MET A 253 19.66 -31.43 0.09
N VAL A 254 19.19 -30.23 -0.26
CA VAL A 254 18.96 -29.10 0.65
C VAL A 254 17.47 -28.77 0.77
N ASP A 255 17.07 -28.19 1.89
CA ASP A 255 15.70 -27.72 2.08
C ASP A 255 15.48 -26.46 1.25
N ILE A 256 14.83 -26.61 0.09
CA ILE A 256 14.58 -25.53 -0.88
C ILE A 256 13.47 -24.59 -0.37
N LYS A 257 12.48 -25.11 0.38
CA LYS A 257 11.34 -24.31 0.85
C LYS A 257 11.65 -23.57 2.15
N ASN A 258 12.38 -24.22 3.03
CA ASN A 258 12.65 -23.80 4.40
C ASN A 258 14.17 -23.86 4.67
N PRO A 259 14.98 -23.11 3.90
CA PRO A 259 16.43 -23.17 4.02
C PRO A 259 16.86 -22.85 5.45
N LYS A 260 17.90 -23.55 5.90
CA LYS A 260 18.48 -23.38 7.23
C LYS A 260 19.77 -22.58 7.14
N CYS A 261 20.04 -21.84 8.20
CA CYS A 261 21.26 -21.06 8.35
C CYS A 261 22.44 -22.01 8.38
N SER A 262 23.42 -21.77 7.51
CA SER A 262 24.65 -22.58 7.43
C SER A 262 25.44 -22.64 8.73
N VAL A 263 25.25 -21.68 9.64
CA VAL A 263 26.01 -21.57 10.89
C VAL A 263 25.28 -22.16 12.12
N CYS A 264 23.98 -21.89 12.33
CA CYS A 264 23.24 -22.40 13.52
C CYS A 264 22.04 -23.30 13.21
N GLY A 265 21.73 -23.58 11.94
CA GLY A 265 20.58 -24.42 11.58
C GLY A 265 19.20 -23.82 11.84
N LYS A 266 19.08 -22.58 12.38
CA LYS A 266 17.82 -21.81 12.43
C LYS A 266 17.34 -21.47 11.02
N HIS A 267 16.09 -21.05 10.85
CA HIS A 267 15.57 -20.68 9.53
C HIS A 267 16.40 -19.56 8.86
N ALA A 268 16.91 -19.81 7.66
CA ALA A 268 17.62 -18.85 6.85
C ALA A 268 16.64 -18.04 5.99
N LYS A 269 16.66 -16.73 6.18
CA LYS A 269 15.88 -15.79 5.38
C LYS A 269 16.75 -14.70 4.77
N TYR A 270 17.99 -14.59 5.23
CA TYR A 270 18.86 -13.47 4.99
C TYR A 270 20.07 -13.89 4.16
N PRO A 271 20.69 -12.94 3.45
CA PRO A 271 21.83 -13.26 2.61
C PRO A 271 23.10 -13.53 3.42
N ASP A 272 24.05 -14.19 2.79
CA ASP A 272 25.44 -14.29 3.24
C ASP A 272 26.26 -13.04 2.86
N ALA A 273 27.54 -13.01 3.22
CA ALA A 273 28.46 -11.93 2.87
C ALA A 273 28.62 -11.72 1.34
N ALA A 274 28.35 -12.76 0.53
CA ALA A 274 28.39 -12.69 -0.92
C ALA A 274 27.04 -12.26 -1.55
N GLY A 275 26.05 -11.91 -0.73
CA GLY A 275 24.73 -11.49 -1.18
C GLY A 275 23.82 -12.63 -1.64
N LYS A 276 24.20 -13.91 -1.45
CA LYS A 276 23.35 -15.05 -1.84
C LYS A 276 22.14 -15.11 -0.91
N PRO A 277 20.90 -15.06 -1.45
CA PRO A 277 19.71 -14.99 -0.62
C PRO A 277 19.47 -16.29 0.17
N ARG A 278 18.84 -16.15 1.35
CA ARG A 278 18.36 -17.25 2.20
C ARG A 278 19.45 -18.24 2.67
N GLN A 279 20.62 -17.74 3.00
CA GLN A 279 21.74 -18.55 3.52
C GLN A 279 21.91 -18.43 5.04
N LEU A 280 21.55 -17.28 5.64
CA LEU A 280 21.77 -16.99 7.05
C LEU A 280 20.49 -16.63 7.80
N CYS A 281 20.51 -16.84 9.12
CA CYS A 281 19.49 -16.31 10.02
C CYS A 281 19.75 -14.82 10.30
N ALA A 282 18.82 -14.14 10.96
CA ALA A 282 18.93 -12.70 11.19
C ALA A 282 20.20 -12.34 11.99
N ALA A 283 20.55 -13.13 13.00
CA ALA A 283 21.73 -12.90 13.83
C ALA A 283 23.04 -13.07 13.03
N HIS A 284 23.23 -14.22 12.39
CA HIS A 284 24.46 -14.49 11.64
C HIS A 284 24.58 -13.65 10.37
N SER A 285 23.46 -13.25 9.76
CA SER A 285 23.50 -12.29 8.66
C SER A 285 23.92 -10.89 9.15
N ALA A 286 23.60 -10.53 10.40
CA ALA A 286 24.10 -9.31 11.01
C ALA A 286 25.58 -9.36 11.40
N GLU A 287 26.06 -10.51 11.87
CA GLU A 287 27.49 -10.73 12.15
C GLU A 287 28.36 -10.55 10.90
N VAL A 288 27.87 -10.95 9.73
CA VAL A 288 28.58 -10.76 8.45
C VAL A 288 28.25 -9.43 7.75
N GLY A 289 27.56 -8.52 8.43
CA GLY A 289 27.21 -7.19 7.90
C GLY A 289 26.17 -7.18 6.77
N ALA A 290 25.48 -8.30 6.53
CA ALA A 290 24.47 -8.45 5.49
C ALA A 290 23.02 -8.15 5.97
N HIS A 291 22.81 -7.95 7.28
CA HIS A 291 21.51 -7.61 7.90
C HIS A 291 21.68 -6.80 9.20
N VAL A 292 20.65 -6.10 9.69
CA VAL A 292 20.68 -5.36 10.98
C VAL A 292 19.44 -5.72 11.81
N LEU A 293 19.62 -6.09 13.08
CA LEU A 293 18.54 -6.47 14.01
C LEU A 293 17.87 -5.24 14.66
N SER A 294 16.54 -5.18 14.78
CA SER A 294 15.84 -4.19 15.63
C SER A 294 14.68 -4.77 16.45
N SER A 295 14.56 -4.35 17.70
CA SER A 295 13.63 -4.89 18.72
C SER A 295 12.39 -4.00 18.96
N PRO A 296 11.30 -4.51 19.55
CA PRO A 296 9.97 -4.04 19.20
C PRO A 296 9.10 -3.19 20.14
N CYS A 297 9.51 -2.90 21.38
CA CYS A 297 8.56 -2.51 22.43
C CYS A 297 8.69 -1.05 22.88
N TRP A 298 9.75 -0.36 22.46
CA TRP A 298 10.17 0.86 23.13
C TRP A 298 10.53 1.95 22.10
N SER A 299 10.05 3.16 22.33
CA SER A 299 10.27 4.31 21.44
C SER A 299 11.46 5.13 21.93
N ARG A 300 12.49 5.29 21.08
CA ARG A 300 13.62 6.19 21.38
C ARG A 300 13.13 7.62 21.64
N ALA A 301 12.18 8.10 20.83
CA ALA A 301 11.60 9.43 21.01
C ALA A 301 10.86 9.59 22.35
N ALA A 302 10.20 8.54 22.84
CA ALA A 302 9.56 8.58 24.16
C ALA A 302 10.62 8.59 25.28
N SER A 303 11.69 7.78 25.15
CA SER A 303 12.81 7.80 26.09
C SER A 303 13.42 9.20 26.17
N GLU A 304 13.79 9.78 25.03
CA GLU A 304 14.41 11.10 24.90
C GLU A 304 13.50 12.21 25.48
N CYS A 305 12.20 12.20 25.13
CA CYS A 305 11.24 13.15 25.68
C CYS A 305 11.17 13.09 27.21
N LEU A 306 11.14 11.87 27.77
CA LEU A 306 11.12 11.69 29.22
C LEU A 306 12.47 12.08 29.87
N ASP A 307 13.61 11.88 29.19
CA ASP A 307 14.92 12.31 29.70
C ASP A 307 14.98 13.83 29.85
N LEU A 308 14.50 14.56 28.83
CA LEU A 308 14.38 16.02 28.87
C LEU A 308 13.42 16.50 29.98
N LEU A 309 12.31 15.79 30.18
CA LEU A 309 11.37 16.10 31.27
C LEU A 309 11.96 15.84 32.65
N GLU A 310 12.77 14.79 32.82
CA GLU A 310 13.49 14.53 34.08
C GLU A 310 14.51 15.62 34.38
N GLU A 311 15.26 16.06 33.36
CA GLU A 311 16.25 17.12 33.45
C GLU A 311 15.61 18.46 33.83
N GLU A 312 14.57 18.90 33.11
CA GLU A 312 13.90 20.18 33.39
C GLU A 312 13.25 20.19 34.78
N ARG A 313 12.67 19.06 35.21
CA ARG A 313 11.91 18.98 36.47
C ARG A 313 12.76 18.59 37.67
N GLY A 314 14.03 18.25 37.47
CA GLY A 314 14.96 17.92 38.53
C GLY A 314 14.62 16.65 39.31
N PHE A 315 13.91 15.69 38.70
CA PHE A 315 13.67 14.37 39.30
C PHE A 315 13.58 13.28 38.24
N LYS A 316 13.86 12.04 38.64
CA LYS A 316 13.79 10.86 37.77
C LYS A 316 12.50 10.09 38.00
N PHE A 317 11.84 9.64 36.93
CA PHE A 317 10.72 8.72 37.05
C PHE A 317 11.25 7.36 37.51
N LEU A 318 10.62 6.78 38.54
CA LEU A 318 11.06 5.51 39.11
C LEU A 318 10.79 4.34 38.15
N TYR A 319 9.64 4.35 37.47
CA TYR A 319 9.25 3.29 36.55
C TYR A 319 9.11 3.85 35.14
N ARG A 320 10.10 3.56 34.29
CA ARG A 320 10.10 3.80 32.84
C ARG A 320 11.21 3.00 32.18
N GLN A 321 11.13 2.88 30.86
CA GLN A 321 12.20 2.35 30.03
C GLN A 321 13.12 3.48 29.55
N ARG A 322 14.41 3.17 29.46
CA ARG A 322 15.49 4.10 29.09
C ARG A 322 16.35 3.48 28.02
N PHE A 323 16.60 4.23 26.96
CA PHE A 323 17.53 3.84 25.91
C PHE A 323 18.89 4.47 26.18
N ASP A 324 19.91 3.65 26.36
CA ASP A 324 21.30 4.09 26.42
C ASP A 324 21.87 4.11 25.00
N GLU A 325 22.18 5.30 24.49
CA GLU A 325 22.76 5.45 23.16
C GLU A 325 24.18 4.89 23.04
N ALA A 326 24.98 5.00 24.10
CA ALA A 326 26.37 4.53 24.11
C ALA A 326 26.43 3.00 24.15
N ALA A 327 25.54 2.37 24.93
CA ALA A 327 25.44 0.91 25.01
C ALA A 327 24.55 0.30 23.92
N GLY A 328 23.75 1.10 23.21
CA GLY A 328 22.76 0.63 22.24
C GLY A 328 21.68 -0.28 22.86
N ALA A 329 21.45 -0.17 24.16
CA ALA A 329 20.67 -1.12 24.95
C ALA A 329 19.53 -0.42 25.74
N TRP A 330 18.52 -1.20 26.11
CA TRP A 330 17.40 -0.76 26.93
C TRP A 330 17.61 -1.15 28.40
N SER A 331 17.23 -0.27 29.31
CA SER A 331 17.28 -0.49 30.76
C SER A 331 16.04 0.12 31.44
N GLY A 332 15.76 -0.30 32.67
CA GLY A 332 14.62 0.18 33.46
C GLY A 332 13.45 -0.81 33.52
N GLU A 333 12.42 -0.43 34.28
CA GLU A 333 11.27 -1.28 34.59
C GLU A 333 9.97 -0.50 34.38
N GLU A 334 8.97 -1.15 33.80
CA GLU A 334 7.60 -0.60 33.68
C GLU A 334 6.76 -1.06 34.87
N PHE A 335 5.93 -0.18 35.39
CA PHE A 335 4.98 -0.56 36.43
C PHE A 335 3.68 -1.08 35.81
N ALA A 336 3.27 -2.29 36.19
CA ALA A 336 1.97 -2.86 35.84
C ALA A 336 1.08 -2.95 37.08
N GLY A 337 -0.25 -2.83 36.88
CA GLY A 337 -1.22 -2.98 37.97
C GLY A 337 -1.66 -1.69 38.65
N LEU A 338 -1.46 -0.52 38.01
CA LEU A 338 -2.03 0.75 38.50
C LEU A 338 -3.56 0.77 38.48
N VAL A 339 -4.18 -0.01 37.59
CA VAL A 339 -5.62 -0.14 37.46
C VAL A 339 -5.97 -1.61 37.71
N ALA A 340 -6.82 -1.86 38.71
CA ALA A 340 -7.28 -3.21 39.04
C ALA A 340 -7.89 -3.90 37.80
N ASP A 341 -7.60 -5.19 37.65
CA ASP A 341 -8.10 -6.04 36.56
C ASP A 341 -7.69 -5.61 35.14
N ARG A 342 -6.68 -4.72 35.00
CA ARG A 342 -6.12 -4.33 33.70
C ARG A 342 -4.59 -4.31 33.73
N ALA A 343 -3.97 -5.00 32.78
CA ALA A 343 -2.52 -4.97 32.56
C ALA A 343 -2.08 -3.71 31.80
N LEU A 344 -2.48 -2.52 32.28
CA LEU A 344 -2.03 -1.24 31.72
C LEU A 344 -0.65 -0.88 32.25
N ARG A 345 0.21 -0.42 31.34
CA ARG A 345 1.57 0.05 31.62
C ARG A 345 1.73 1.44 31.02
N PRO A 346 1.92 2.48 31.84
CA PRO A 346 2.24 3.81 31.34
C PRO A 346 3.70 3.88 30.87
N ASP A 347 4.00 4.84 29.99
CA ASP A 347 5.38 5.09 29.56
C ASP A 347 6.30 5.53 30.71
N ALA A 348 5.77 6.31 31.66
CA ALA A 348 6.44 6.61 32.92
C ALA A 348 5.46 6.71 34.11
N TYR A 349 5.92 6.25 35.27
CA TYR A 349 5.20 6.37 36.53
C TYR A 349 6.16 6.72 37.68
N ASP A 350 5.78 7.73 38.47
CA ASP A 350 6.44 8.10 39.71
C ASP A 350 5.49 7.95 40.91
N PRO A 351 5.67 6.91 41.76
CA PRO A 351 4.79 6.66 42.90
C PRO A 351 4.76 7.78 43.94
N PRO A 352 5.89 8.39 44.38
CA PRO A 352 5.88 9.49 45.35
C PRO A 352 5.01 10.67 44.92
N ARG A 353 4.97 10.94 43.61
CA ARG A 353 4.19 12.01 42.98
C ARG A 353 2.80 11.56 42.52
N ARG A 354 2.49 10.26 42.60
CA ARG A 354 1.31 9.63 41.98
C ARG A 354 1.10 10.12 40.55
N GLU A 355 2.17 10.15 39.78
CA GLU A 355 2.20 10.82 38.49
C GLU A 355 2.45 9.82 37.37
N VAL A 356 1.57 9.85 36.37
CA VAL A 356 1.67 9.06 35.15
C VAL A 356 1.96 10.02 34.00
N VAL A 357 2.95 9.69 33.18
CA VAL A 357 3.26 10.41 31.94
C VAL A 357 3.18 9.43 30.77
N GLU A 358 2.42 9.80 29.75
CA GLU A 358 2.23 9.01 28.53
C GLU A 358 2.74 9.78 27.31
N PHE A 359 3.52 9.11 26.46
CA PHE A 359 3.99 9.65 25.19
C PHE A 359 3.08 9.16 24.06
N LEU A 360 2.20 10.03 23.60
CA LEU A 360 1.15 9.69 22.65
C LEU A 360 1.66 9.74 21.20
N GLY A 361 2.21 8.60 20.75
CA GLY A 361 2.51 8.37 19.32
C GLY A 361 1.27 8.46 18.44
N ASN A 362 1.25 9.36 17.45
CA ASN A 362 0.05 9.73 16.70
C ASN A 362 -0.57 8.54 15.93
N TYR A 363 0.27 7.64 15.43
CA TYR A 363 -0.17 6.43 14.73
C TYR A 363 -0.94 5.44 15.63
N TYR A 364 -0.63 5.41 16.93
CA TYR A 364 -1.22 4.48 17.91
C TYR A 364 -2.32 5.12 18.74
N HIS A 365 -2.27 6.43 18.95
CA HIS A 365 -3.15 7.16 19.85
C HIS A 365 -4.10 8.13 19.14
N GLY A 366 -3.99 8.25 17.80
CA GLY A 366 -4.76 9.20 17.02
C GLY A 366 -4.22 10.63 17.13
N PHE A 367 -4.87 11.57 16.45
CA PHE A 367 -4.59 13.00 16.58
C PHE A 367 -5.64 13.68 17.46
N PRO A 368 -5.32 14.81 18.12
CA PRO A 368 -6.31 15.59 18.85
C PRO A 368 -7.33 16.25 17.90
N PRO A 369 -8.56 16.60 18.37
CA PRO A 369 -9.65 17.11 17.51
C PRO A 369 -9.31 18.36 16.70
N LYS A 370 -8.43 19.21 17.22
CA LYS A 370 -7.98 20.45 16.55
C LYS A 370 -6.99 20.18 15.41
N HIS A 371 -6.48 18.96 15.26
CA HIS A 371 -5.50 18.62 14.25
C HIS A 371 -6.17 18.26 12.91
N PRO A 372 -5.65 18.73 11.75
CA PRO A 372 -6.25 18.45 10.43
C PRO A 372 -6.39 16.95 10.10
N GLU A 373 -5.53 16.11 10.68
CA GLU A 373 -5.52 14.66 10.48
C GLU A 373 -6.45 13.89 11.45
N HIS A 374 -7.25 14.57 12.27
CA HIS A 374 -8.17 13.92 13.22
C HIS A 374 -9.25 13.07 12.54
N LEU A 375 -9.80 13.55 11.41
CA LEU A 375 -10.90 12.87 10.69
C LEU A 375 -10.46 12.15 9.42
N SER A 376 -9.28 12.47 8.89
CA SER A 376 -8.82 12.02 7.56
C SER A 376 -7.80 10.89 7.61
N PHE A 377 -7.19 10.64 8.77
CA PHE A 377 -6.10 9.68 8.91
C PHE A 377 -6.59 8.33 9.44
N THR A 378 -6.15 7.25 8.78
CA THR A 378 -6.44 5.86 9.17
C THR A 378 -5.24 5.28 9.93
N CYS A 379 -5.48 4.82 11.14
CA CYS A 379 -4.46 4.40 12.08
C CYS A 379 -4.39 2.87 12.23
N VAL A 380 -3.68 2.38 13.25
CA VAL A 380 -3.54 0.95 13.56
C VAL A 380 -4.90 0.24 13.59
N GLY A 381 -4.95 -0.94 12.97
CA GLY A 381 -6.14 -1.79 12.99
C GLY A 381 -7.29 -1.29 12.10
N GLY A 382 -7.06 -0.30 11.23
CA GLY A 382 -8.09 0.26 10.35
C GLY A 382 -9.05 1.21 11.04
N LYS A 383 -8.78 1.57 12.30
CA LYS A 383 -9.54 2.58 13.05
C LYS A 383 -9.21 3.97 12.54
N THR A 384 -10.19 4.86 12.59
CA THR A 384 -9.98 6.28 12.32
C THR A 384 -9.17 6.92 13.45
N SER A 385 -8.44 7.98 13.13
CA SER A 385 -7.70 8.79 14.11
C SER A 385 -8.61 9.29 15.26
N ALA A 386 -9.84 9.69 14.95
CA ALA A 386 -10.84 10.07 15.95
C ALA A 386 -11.29 8.94 16.89
N GLU A 387 -11.33 7.69 16.41
CA GLU A 387 -11.65 6.53 17.26
C GLU A 387 -10.51 6.21 18.22
N LEU A 388 -9.26 6.18 17.74
CA LEU A 388 -8.10 5.95 18.61
C LEU A 388 -7.88 7.07 19.62
N HIS A 389 -8.10 8.32 19.23
CA HIS A 389 -8.06 9.44 20.17
C HIS A 389 -9.04 9.21 21.33
N ARG A 390 -10.28 8.82 21.01
CA ARG A 390 -11.31 8.56 22.00
C ARG A 390 -10.97 7.38 22.92
N GLU A 391 -10.41 6.31 22.36
CA GLU A 391 -9.96 5.16 23.15
C GLU A 391 -8.77 5.51 24.05
N THR A 392 -7.84 6.32 23.55
CA THR A 392 -6.68 6.80 24.31
C THR A 392 -7.13 7.62 25.52
N PHE A 393 -8.02 8.59 25.33
CA PHE A 393 -8.49 9.41 26.45
C PHE A 393 -9.36 8.63 27.44
N LYS A 394 -10.14 7.63 26.97
CA LYS A 394 -10.80 6.66 27.85
C LYS A 394 -9.79 5.84 28.67
N ARG A 395 -8.62 5.52 28.12
CA ARG A 395 -7.54 4.86 28.88
C ARG A 395 -6.95 5.81 29.91
N LEU A 396 -6.68 7.06 29.55
CA LEU A 396 -6.16 8.06 30.49
C LEU A 396 -7.14 8.34 31.65
N ASP A 397 -8.44 8.32 31.38
CA ASP A 397 -9.49 8.42 32.41
C ASP A 397 -9.35 7.35 33.49
N LEU A 398 -8.96 6.11 33.13
CA LEU A 398 -8.77 5.03 34.11
C LEU A 398 -7.68 5.36 35.11
N PHE A 399 -6.63 6.08 34.71
CA PHE A 399 -5.60 6.52 35.63
C PHE A 399 -6.08 7.68 36.53
N LEU A 400 -6.88 8.60 35.98
CA LEU A 400 -7.53 9.65 36.79
C LEU A 400 -8.48 9.07 37.84
N GLU A 401 -9.23 8.01 37.52
CA GLU A 401 -10.11 7.30 38.44
C GLU A 401 -9.35 6.68 39.64
N GLN A 402 -8.07 6.36 39.46
CA GLN A 402 -7.17 5.91 40.54
C GLN A 402 -6.52 7.07 41.29
N ASN A 403 -7.06 8.28 41.18
CA ASN A 403 -6.58 9.51 41.83
C ASN A 403 -5.09 9.80 41.53
N MET A 404 -4.67 9.55 40.29
CA MET A 404 -3.33 9.87 39.80
C MET A 404 -3.32 11.18 39.00
N ARG A 405 -2.18 11.86 38.98
CA ARG A 405 -1.94 13.02 38.12
C ARG A 405 -1.48 12.51 36.77
N VAL A 406 -2.31 12.70 35.75
CA VAL A 406 -2.07 12.16 34.40
C VAL A 406 -1.59 13.28 33.49
N PHE A 407 -0.39 13.13 32.96
CA PHE A 407 0.19 14.00 31.97
C PHE A 407 0.45 13.24 30.69
N TYR A 408 0.50 13.97 29.57
CA TYR A 408 0.82 13.38 28.29
C TYR A 408 1.51 14.38 27.37
N VAL A 409 2.30 13.86 26.43
CA VAL A 409 2.94 14.62 25.36
C VAL A 409 2.57 13.98 24.03
N TRP A 410 2.20 14.79 23.04
CA TRP A 410 1.96 14.30 21.69
C TRP A 410 3.25 14.21 20.87
N GLU A 411 3.41 13.14 20.10
CA GLU A 411 4.59 12.93 19.24
C GLU A 411 4.83 14.06 18.23
N HIS A 412 3.78 14.54 17.55
CA HIS A 412 3.89 15.69 16.64
C HIS A 412 4.31 16.98 17.35
N GLU A 413 3.83 17.24 18.57
CA GLU A 413 4.24 18.43 19.34
C GLU A 413 5.70 18.33 19.78
N PHE A 414 6.14 17.13 20.19
CA PHE A 414 7.54 16.87 20.50
C PHE A 414 8.44 17.01 19.26
N THR A 415 7.99 16.55 18.10
CA THR A 415 8.72 16.68 16.84
C THR A 415 8.90 18.15 16.46
N GLU A 416 7.88 18.99 16.61
CA GLU A 416 8.02 20.44 16.39
C GLU A 416 8.92 21.10 17.43
N TRP A 417 8.84 20.68 18.69
CA TRP A 417 9.72 21.14 19.75
C TRP A 417 11.19 20.81 19.46
N GLN A 418 11.51 19.59 19.01
CA GLN A 418 12.88 19.19 18.64
C GLN A 418 13.44 20.04 17.49
N LYS A 419 12.60 20.44 16.53
CA LYS A 419 13.02 21.36 15.46
C LYS A 419 13.40 22.73 15.99
N LEU A 420 12.64 23.26 16.95
CA LEU A 420 12.96 24.53 17.62
C LEU A 420 14.21 24.40 18.50
N ALA A 421 14.41 23.23 19.13
CA ALA A 421 15.59 22.98 19.96
C ALA A 421 16.86 22.95 19.10
N ALA A 422 16.79 22.37 17.90
CA ALA A 422 17.89 22.38 16.94
C ALA A 422 18.27 23.80 16.46
N THR A 423 17.35 24.77 16.51
CA THR A 423 17.63 26.18 16.19
C THR A 423 17.95 27.04 17.41
N GLY A 424 17.96 26.46 18.62
CA GLY A 424 18.18 27.18 19.88
C GLY A 424 16.99 28.03 20.34
N GLU A 425 15.83 27.87 19.73
CA GLU A 425 14.61 28.67 19.97
C GLU A 425 13.54 27.88 20.74
N ALA A 426 13.82 26.64 21.16
CA ALA A 426 12.84 25.83 21.86
C ALA A 426 12.44 26.45 23.21
N PRO A 427 11.12 26.54 23.50
CA PRO A 427 10.67 26.79 24.86
C PRO A 427 11.01 25.60 25.77
N PRO A 428 10.83 25.69 27.10
CA PRO A 428 10.96 24.53 27.99
C PRO A 428 10.11 23.33 27.52
N ILE A 429 10.58 22.10 27.70
CA ILE A 429 9.88 20.88 27.28
C ILE A 429 8.53 20.73 28.02
N SER A 430 8.42 21.26 29.23
CA SER A 430 7.15 21.34 29.97
C SER A 430 6.06 22.12 29.23
N ARG A 431 6.40 22.96 28.24
CA ARG A 431 5.42 23.73 27.46
C ARG A 431 4.48 22.85 26.64
N ILE A 432 4.95 21.67 26.23
CA ILE A 432 4.17 20.66 25.48
C ILE A 432 3.66 19.52 26.38
N LEU A 433 3.98 19.55 27.69
CA LEU A 433 3.43 18.62 28.67
C LEU A 433 2.01 19.04 29.04
N ARG A 434 1.03 18.25 28.60
CA ARG A 434 -0.39 18.52 28.85
C ARG A 434 -0.86 17.78 30.09
N ARG A 435 -1.74 18.40 30.86
CA ARG A 435 -2.40 17.77 32.01
C ARG A 435 -3.79 17.31 31.59
N HIS A 436 -4.06 16.01 31.72
CA HIS A 436 -5.38 15.47 31.47
C HIS A 436 -6.33 15.82 32.64
N THR A 437 -7.51 16.36 32.32
CA THR A 437 -8.54 16.69 33.32
C THR A 437 -9.94 16.41 32.77
N TYR A 438 -10.91 16.19 33.66
CA TYR A 438 -12.30 15.94 33.27
C TYR A 438 -12.98 17.14 32.56
N GLN A 439 -12.43 18.36 32.63
CA GLN A 439 -13.04 19.58 32.08
C GLN A 439 -12.95 19.67 30.55
N GLU A 440 -11.97 19.03 29.91
CA GLU A 440 -11.85 18.97 28.44
C GLU A 440 -13.06 18.30 27.77
N ARG A 441 -13.88 17.54 28.54
CA ARG A 441 -15.15 16.97 28.07
C ARG A 441 -16.25 18.00 27.76
N ARG A 442 -16.25 19.18 28.41
CA ARG A 442 -17.38 20.14 28.32
C ARG A 442 -17.33 21.00 27.05
N GLU A 443 -16.15 21.40 26.61
CA GLU A 443 -16.00 22.21 25.38
C GLU A 443 -16.39 21.42 24.11
N GLU A 444 -16.22 20.10 24.12
CA GLU A 444 -16.55 19.21 23.00
C GLU A 444 -18.04 18.86 22.88
N GLY A 445 -18.81 18.98 23.97
CA GLY A 445 -20.27 18.80 23.96
C GLY A 445 -21.01 19.99 23.33
N SER A 446 -20.48 21.20 23.46
CA SER A 446 -21.06 22.44 22.93
C SER A 446 -21.07 22.46 21.40
N CYS A 447 -20.00 21.99 20.76
CA CYS A 447 -19.85 21.99 19.30
C CYS A 447 -20.86 21.05 18.59
N LYS A 448 -21.34 20.00 19.28
CA LYS A 448 -22.42 19.14 18.77
C LYS A 448 -23.80 19.83 18.78
N ALA A 449 -24.04 20.74 19.73
CA ALA A 449 -25.30 21.50 19.80
C ALA A 449 -25.37 22.59 18.72
N GLU A 450 -24.25 23.25 18.40
CA GLU A 450 -24.17 24.20 17.29
C GLU A 450 -24.27 23.54 15.91
N ALA A 451 -23.63 22.38 15.73
CA ALA A 451 -23.77 21.60 14.50
C ALA A 451 -25.21 21.13 14.24
N ALA A 452 -25.97 20.80 15.30
CA ALA A 452 -27.39 20.46 15.20
C ALA A 452 -28.25 21.67 14.83
N ARG A 453 -27.98 22.86 15.39
CA ARG A 453 -28.66 24.12 15.02
C ARG A 453 -28.38 24.54 13.57
N CYS A 454 -27.18 24.33 13.07
CA CYS A 454 -26.81 24.66 11.70
C CYS A 454 -27.54 23.77 10.67
N LYS A 455 -27.72 22.48 10.99
CA LYS A 455 -28.50 21.54 10.15
C LYS A 455 -30.00 21.89 10.08
N LEU A 456 -30.58 22.37 11.17
CA LEU A 456 -31.98 22.83 11.20
C LEU A 456 -32.20 24.09 10.34
N LYS A 457 -31.25 25.03 10.35
CA LYS A 457 -31.29 26.23 9.46
C LYS A 457 -31.11 25.89 7.97
N GLN A 458 -30.31 24.88 7.64
CA GLN A 458 -30.16 24.43 6.25
C GLN A 458 -31.39 23.69 5.74
N ALA A 459 -32.11 22.97 6.61
CA ALA A 459 -33.37 22.32 6.26
C ALA A 459 -34.48 23.35 5.97
N SER A 460 -34.59 24.42 6.76
CA SER A 460 -35.61 25.46 6.54
C SER A 460 -35.37 26.23 5.22
N LEU A 461 -34.11 26.58 4.92
CA LEU A 461 -33.75 27.24 3.65
C LEU A 461 -34.06 26.37 2.41
N HIS A 462 -34.03 25.05 2.55
CA HIS A 462 -34.30 24.12 1.46
C HIS A 462 -35.81 23.90 1.22
N GLU A 463 -36.66 24.16 2.22
CA GLU A 463 -38.12 24.20 2.05
C GLU A 463 -38.58 25.50 1.38
N ASP A 464 -38.00 26.64 1.75
CA ASP A 464 -38.29 27.94 1.13
C ASP A 464 -37.95 27.97 -0.39
N LEU A 465 -36.87 27.29 -0.79
CA LEU A 465 -36.47 27.14 -2.19
C LEU A 465 -37.37 26.20 -3.00
N LYS A 466 -38.05 25.24 -2.36
CA LYS A 466 -39.06 24.38 -3.03
C LYS A 466 -40.38 25.12 -3.26
N GLY A 467 -40.82 25.94 -2.30
CA GLY A 467 -42.03 26.75 -2.43
C GLY A 467 -41.95 27.77 -3.59
N SER A 468 -40.78 28.36 -3.83
CA SER A 468 -40.60 29.33 -4.94
C SER A 468 -40.63 28.68 -6.34
N ARG A 469 -40.22 27.41 -6.46
CA ARG A 469 -40.27 26.67 -7.74
C ARG A 469 -41.69 26.28 -8.14
N GLU A 470 -42.55 25.95 -7.18
CA GLU A 470 -43.96 25.62 -7.46
C GLU A 470 -44.79 26.86 -7.85
N GLY A 471 -44.50 28.03 -7.27
CA GLY A 471 -45.13 29.30 -7.68
C GLY A 471 -44.76 29.75 -9.10
N SER A 472 -43.57 29.37 -9.58
CA SER A 472 -43.07 29.71 -10.92
C SER A 472 -43.74 28.87 -12.02
N HIS A 473 -44.13 27.63 -11.73
CA HIS A 473 -44.77 26.74 -12.70
C HIS A 473 -46.22 27.13 -12.98
N ARG A 474 -46.97 27.65 -12.00
CA ARG A 474 -48.35 28.14 -12.21
C ARG A 474 -48.44 29.42 -13.05
N ARG A 475 -47.38 30.24 -13.12
CA ARG A 475 -47.38 31.46 -13.97
C ARG A 475 -47.21 31.16 -15.45
N LEU A 476 -46.56 30.04 -15.81
CA LEU A 476 -46.30 29.69 -17.21
C LEU A 476 -47.51 29.03 -17.89
N GLU A 477 -48.36 28.33 -17.14
CA GLU A 477 -49.62 27.77 -17.69
C GLU A 477 -50.69 28.82 -18.00
N TYR A 478 -50.65 29.99 -17.35
CA TYR A 478 -51.60 31.08 -17.61
C TYR A 478 -51.23 31.92 -18.85
N ALA A 479 -49.96 31.92 -19.25
CA ALA A 479 -49.48 32.65 -20.43
C ALA A 479 -49.69 31.88 -21.75
N SER A 480 -49.73 30.54 -21.70
CA SER A 480 -49.89 29.72 -22.91
C SER A 480 -51.33 29.62 -23.43
N LYS A 481 -52.34 30.03 -22.65
CA LYS A 481 -53.76 30.05 -23.07
C LYS A 481 -54.20 31.35 -23.75
N LYS A 482 -53.34 32.39 -23.82
CA LYS A 482 -53.66 33.67 -24.48
C LYS A 482 -53.09 33.83 -25.90
N SER A 483 -52.27 32.90 -26.40
CA SER A 483 -51.59 33.04 -27.71
C SER A 483 -52.16 32.19 -28.85
N THR A 484 -53.31 31.52 -28.67
CA THR A 484 -53.94 30.67 -29.70
C THR A 484 -55.30 31.17 -30.18
N SER A 485 -55.55 32.49 -30.17
CA SER A 485 -56.83 33.08 -30.62
C SER A 485 -56.69 34.18 -31.69
N SER A 486 -55.57 34.28 -32.42
CA SER A 486 -55.43 35.30 -33.47
C SER A 486 -54.55 34.83 -34.63
N ARG A 487 -55.08 33.95 -35.49
CA ARG A 487 -54.65 33.79 -36.89
C ARG A 487 -55.62 32.90 -37.68
N LEU A 488 -56.82 33.45 -37.91
CA LEU A 488 -57.67 33.18 -39.06
C LEU A 488 -58.27 34.54 -39.44
N GLU A 489 -58.40 34.80 -40.74
CA GLU A 489 -58.85 36.05 -41.41
C GLU A 489 -57.74 37.06 -41.75
N GLY A 490 -57.58 37.30 -43.07
CA GLY A 490 -56.79 38.38 -43.67
C GLY A 490 -55.78 37.91 -44.71
#